data_AF-A0A5S3RLZ1-F1
#
_entry.id   AF-A0A5S3RLZ1-F1
#
_cell.length_a   1.000
_cell.length_b   1.000
_cell.length_c   1.000
_cell.angle_alpha   90.00
_cell.angle_beta   90.00
_cell.angle_gamma   90.00
#
_symmetry.space_group_name_H-M   'P 1'
#
loop_
_entity.id
_entity.type
_entity.pdbx_description
1 polymer ?
#
loop_
_entity_poly.entity_id
_entity_poly.type
_entity_poly.pdbx_seq_one_letter_code
_entity_poly.pdbx_strand_id
1 'polypeptide(L)'
;MESIRIAVATLGFIAGTFLIMGMLIVHFDWTYLFAGFVFYLFTYLVWPSKKRGKRVSESSIIDKLELIVEFPIELIIWLLRILGGLLRGLLGGKGDGADIDF
;
A
#
# COMPACT_ATOMS: atom_id res chain seq x y z
N MET A 1 -5.88 22.46 7.47
CA MET A 1 -5.67 21.08 7.96
C MET A 1 -5.17 20.12 6.88
N GLU A 2 -5.59 20.25 5.62
CA GLU A 2 -5.16 19.35 4.53
C GLU A 2 -3.63 19.31 4.33
N SER A 3 -2.96 20.47 4.34
CA SER A 3 -1.50 20.56 4.21
C SER A 3 -0.73 19.83 5.31
N ILE A 4 -1.24 19.83 6.55
CA ILE A 4 -0.63 19.11 7.67
C ILE A 4 -0.78 17.60 7.44
N ARG A 5 -1.95 17.13 7.00
CA ARG A 5 -2.16 15.71 6.68
C ARG A 5 -1.26 15.24 5.55
N ILE A 6 -1.08 16.07 4.51
CA ILE A 6 -0.16 15.79 3.41
C ILE A 6 1.28 15.68 3.96
N ALA A 7 1.73 16.65 4.76
CA ALA A 7 3.07 16.63 5.33
C ALA A 7 3.31 15.38 6.22
N VAL A 8 2.38 15.06 7.11
CA VAL A 8 2.46 13.88 8.00
C VAL A 8 2.49 12.58 7.19
N ALA A 9 1.64 12.46 6.17
CA ALA A 9 1.62 11.29 5.32
C ALA A 9 2.93 11.17 4.52
N THR A 10 3.44 12.26 3.92
CA THR A 10 4.72 12.23 3.21
C THR A 10 5.88 11.82 4.12
N LEU A 11 5.93 12.30 5.36
CA LEU A 11 6.94 11.87 6.34
C LEU A 11 6.82 10.38 6.68
N GLY A 12 5.59 9.89 6.88
CA GLY A 12 5.30 8.48 7.09
C GLY A 12 5.76 7.61 5.91
N PHE A 13 5.54 8.09 4.68
CA PHE A 13 5.97 7.40 3.46
C PHE A 13 7.49 7.27 3.42
N ILE A 14 8.21 8.38 3.64
CA ILE A 14 9.68 8.41 3.64
C ILE A 14 10.24 7.48 4.72
N ALA A 15 9.68 7.50 5.93
CA ALA A 15 10.08 6.62 7.02
C ALA A 15 9.87 5.15 6.65
N GLY A 16 8.70 4.81 6.09
CA GLY A 16 8.41 3.45 5.61
C GLY A 16 9.40 3.00 4.53
N THR A 17 9.69 3.85 3.54
CA THR A 17 10.67 3.55 2.49
C THR A 17 12.07 3.36 3.06
N PHE A 18 12.49 4.19 4.01
CA PHE A 18 13.79 4.07 4.64
C PHE A 18 13.94 2.74 5.39
N LEU A 19 12.91 2.31 6.13
CA LEU A 19 12.92 1.03 6.84
C LEU A 19 13.02 -0.16 5.87
N ILE A 20 12.22 -0.17 4.81
CA ILE A 20 12.24 -1.22 3.79
C ILE A 20 13.60 -1.27 3.08
N MET A 21 14.12 -0.12 2.65
CA MET A 21 15.41 -0.05 1.95
C MET A 21 16.59 -0.41 2.88
N GLY A 22 16.55 0.03 4.14
CA GLY A 22 17.54 -0.33 5.15
C GLY A 22 17.61 -1.84 5.39
N MET A 23 16.44 -2.49 5.44
CA MET A 23 16.34 -3.95 5.52
C MET A 23 16.98 -4.65 4.31
N LEU A 24 16.78 -4.12 3.09
CA LEU A 24 17.32 -4.71 1.87
C LEU A 24 18.84 -4.53 1.71
N ILE A 25 19.39 -3.42 2.22
CA ILE A 25 20.80 -3.06 2.01
C ILE A 25 21.70 -3.60 3.13
N VAL A 26 21.26 -3.52 4.39
CA VAL A 26 22.12 -3.81 5.55
C VAL A 26 21.95 -5.25 6.01
N HIS A 27 20.75 -5.61 6.44
CA HIS A 27 20.45 -6.95 6.94
C HIS A 27 18.95 -7.21 6.85
N PHE A 28 18.58 -8.39 6.34
CA PHE A 28 17.19 -8.80 6.24
C PHE A 28 16.59 -9.07 7.62
N ASP A 29 15.63 -8.24 8.05
CA ASP A 29 14.93 -8.38 9.33
C ASP A 29 13.41 -8.16 9.12
N TRP A 30 12.63 -9.17 9.52
CA TRP A 30 11.17 -9.17 9.42
C TRP A 30 10.51 -8.02 10.20
N THR A 31 11.15 -7.53 11.26
CA THR A 31 10.68 -6.42 12.08
C THR A 31 10.67 -5.12 11.27
N TYR A 32 11.75 -4.84 10.53
CA TYR A 32 11.83 -3.66 9.67
C TYR A 32 10.85 -3.74 8.50
N LEU A 33 10.65 -4.94 7.96
CA LEU A 33 9.65 -5.19 6.93
C LEU A 33 8.24 -4.84 7.44
N PHE A 34 7.84 -5.41 8.59
CA PHE A 34 6.51 -5.17 9.16
C PHE A 34 6.31 -3.71 9.58
N ALA A 35 7.32 -3.10 10.21
CA ALA A 35 7.28 -1.68 10.57
C ALA A 35 7.12 -0.79 9.33
N GLY A 36 7.87 -1.06 8.25
CA GLY A 36 7.74 -0.36 6.98
C GLY A 36 6.34 -0.46 6.39
N PHE A 37 5.73 -1.65 6.43
CA PHE A 37 4.34 -1.85 6.00
C PHE A 37 3.34 -1.07 6.84
N VAL A 38 3.50 -1.04 8.17
CA VAL A 38 2.63 -0.23 9.05
C VAL A 38 2.73 1.25 8.71
N PHE A 39 3.93 1.76 8.41
CA PHE A 39 4.12 3.14 7.98
C PHE A 39 3.45 3.45 6.64
N TYR A 40 3.54 2.54 5.66
CA TYR A 40 2.80 2.70 4.40
C TYR A 40 1.29 2.66 4.61
N LEU A 41 0.78 1.76 5.44
CA LEU A 41 -0.65 1.72 5.79
C LEU A 41 -1.10 3.01 6.45
N PHE A 42 -0.35 3.50 7.43
CA PHE A 42 -0.64 4.77 8.11
C PHE A 42 -0.66 5.94 7.12
N THR A 43 0.35 6.02 6.26
CA THR A 43 0.44 7.02 5.19
C THR A 43 -0.81 6.99 4.32
N TYR A 44 -1.21 5.81 3.86
CA TYR A 44 -2.39 5.64 3.02
C TYR A 44 -3.67 6.06 3.74
N LEU A 45 -3.81 5.80 5.04
CA LEU A 45 -5.00 6.21 5.81
C LEU A 45 -5.06 7.72 6.03
N VAL A 46 -3.93 8.36 6.31
CA VAL A 46 -3.84 9.80 6.57
C VAL A 46 -3.98 10.61 5.29
N TRP A 47 -3.46 10.10 4.16
CA TRP A 47 -3.45 10.81 2.89
C TRP A 47 -4.85 11.26 2.44
N PRO A 48 -5.06 12.56 2.16
CA PRO A 48 -6.33 13.07 1.66
C PRO A 48 -6.50 12.73 0.18
N SER A 49 -6.88 11.48 -0.09
CA SER A 49 -7.11 10.95 -1.43
C SER A 49 -8.39 11.52 -2.06
N LYS A 50 -8.29 11.88 -3.35
CA LYS A 50 -9.43 12.23 -4.19
C LYS A 50 -10.38 11.05 -4.40
N LYS A 51 -9.84 9.83 -4.63
CA LYS A 51 -10.65 8.60 -4.80
C LYS A 51 -11.61 8.36 -3.63
N ARG A 52 -11.29 8.88 -2.44
CA ARG A 52 -12.08 8.75 -1.22
C ARG A 52 -12.97 9.95 -0.89
N GLY A 53 -13.06 10.94 -1.79
CA GLY A 53 -13.87 12.16 -1.59
C GLY A 53 -13.37 13.05 -0.45
N LYS A 54 -12.13 12.86 0.03
CA LYS A 54 -11.59 13.55 1.22
C LYS A 54 -10.84 14.85 0.89
N ARG A 55 -10.89 15.31 -0.36
CA ARG A 55 -10.11 16.45 -0.85
C ARG A 55 -10.93 17.32 -1.80
N VAL A 56 -10.87 18.64 -1.56
CA VAL A 56 -11.57 19.67 -2.36
C VAL A 56 -10.61 20.32 -3.36
N SER A 57 -9.30 20.32 -3.09
CA SER A 57 -8.32 21.00 -3.94
C SER A 57 -7.95 20.19 -5.19
N GLU A 58 -7.96 20.82 -6.36
CA GLU A 58 -7.46 20.24 -7.61
C GLU A 58 -6.05 20.76 -7.89
N SER A 59 -5.05 19.95 -7.55
CA SER A 59 -3.64 20.25 -7.82
C SER A 59 -2.97 19.03 -8.42
N SER A 60 -2.43 19.22 -9.63
CA SER A 60 -1.75 18.17 -10.39
C SER A 60 -0.54 17.58 -9.65
N ILE A 61 0.14 18.38 -8.80
CA ILE A 61 1.28 17.90 -8.01
C ILE A 61 0.82 16.88 -6.96
N ILE A 62 -0.25 17.19 -6.24
CA ILE A 62 -0.76 16.31 -5.19
C ILE A 62 -1.38 15.05 -5.81
N ASP A 63 -1.99 15.15 -7.00
CA ASP A 63 -2.52 13.98 -7.71
C ASP A 63 -1.40 13.00 -8.12
N LYS A 64 -0.22 13.52 -8.52
CA LYS A 64 0.97 12.67 -8.76
C LYS A 64 1.49 12.04 -7.47
N LEU A 65 1.52 12.80 -6.37
CA LEU A 65 1.94 12.27 -5.07
C LEU A 65 0.97 11.20 -4.55
N GLU A 66 -0.33 11.34 -4.79
CA GLU A 66 -1.34 10.32 -4.46
C GLU A 66 -1.00 9.00 -5.14
N LEU A 67 -0.67 9.02 -6.44
CA LEU A 67 -0.24 7.81 -7.14
C LEU A 67 1.00 7.17 -6.51
N ILE A 68 2.02 7.97 -6.17
CA ILE A 68 3.27 7.48 -5.56
C ILE A 68 3.01 6.86 -4.18
N VAL A 69 2.16 7.51 -3.39
CA VAL A 69 1.84 7.08 -2.02
C VAL A 69 0.94 5.84 -2.00
N GLU A 70 0.02 5.72 -2.95
CA GLU A 70 -0.87 4.55 -3.06
C GLU A 70 -0.16 3.34 -3.66
N PHE A 71 0.86 3.56 -4.51
CA PHE A 71 1.58 2.51 -5.22
C PHE A 71 2.11 1.37 -4.34
N PRO A 72 2.80 1.59 -3.20
CA PRO A 72 3.26 0.50 -2.36
C PRO A 72 2.13 -0.41 -1.88
N ILE A 73 0.98 0.17 -1.52
CA ILE A 73 -0.16 -0.62 -1.04
C ILE A 73 -0.83 -1.36 -2.18
N GLU A 74 -1.05 -0.70 -3.32
CA GLU A 74 -1.59 -1.36 -4.50
C GLU A 74 -0.70 -2.53 -4.93
N LEU A 75 0.62 -2.37 -4.87
CA LEU A 75 1.60 -3.44 -5.15
C LEU A 75 1.45 -4.61 -4.18
N ILE A 76 1.32 -4.35 -2.87
CA ILE A 76 1.12 -5.40 -1.86
C ILE A 76 -0.19 -6.14 -2.11
N ILE A 77 -1.29 -5.42 -2.35
CA ILE A 77 -2.61 -6.02 -2.61
C ILE A 77 -2.55 -6.90 -3.86
N TRP A 78 -1.91 -6.41 -4.92
CA TRP A 78 -1.72 -7.16 -6.15
C TRP A 78 -0.89 -8.43 -5.92
N LEU A 79 0.21 -8.33 -5.16
CA LEU A 79 1.04 -9.48 -4.79
C LEU A 79 0.25 -10.51 -3.98
N LEU A 80 -0.53 -10.08 -2.99
CA LEU A 80 -1.39 -10.95 -2.17
C LEU A 80 -2.49 -11.63 -3.00
N ARG A 81 -3.05 -10.94 -4.00
CA ARG A 81 -4.02 -11.55 -4.93
C ARG A 81 -3.40 -12.66 -5.76
N ILE A 82 -2.19 -12.45 -6.27
CA ILE A 82 -1.47 -13.48 -7.03
C ILE A 82 -1.13 -14.68 -6.14
N LEU A 83 -0.58 -14.41 -4.95
CA LEU A 83 -0.27 -15.45 -3.98
C LEU A 83 -1.52 -16.24 -3.58
N GLY A 84 -2.63 -15.56 -3.29
CA GLY A 84 -3.90 -16.20 -2.95
C GLY A 84 -4.45 -17.05 -4.10
N GLY A 85 -4.35 -16.57 -5.34
CA GLY A 85 -4.73 -17.34 -6.54
C GLY A 85 -3.87 -18.59 -6.71
N LEU A 86 -2.55 -18.46 -6.55
CA LEU A 86 -1.61 -19.58 -6.64
C LEU A 86 -1.85 -20.62 -5.53
N LEU A 87 -2.04 -20.17 -4.27
CA LEU A 87 -2.35 -21.07 -3.16
C LEU A 87 -3.67 -21.80 -3.39
N ARG A 88 -4.72 -21.14 -3.91
CA ARG A 88 -5.97 -21.82 -4.29
C ARG A 88 -5.74 -22.85 -5.39
N GLY A 89 -4.91 -22.56 -6.39
CA GLY A 89 -4.58 -23.52 -7.45
C GLY A 89 -3.75 -24.72 -6.96
N LEU A 90 -2.87 -24.52 -5.98
CA LEU A 90 -2.00 -25.57 -5.43
C LEU A 90 -2.66 -26.41 -4.33
N LEU A 91 -3.46 -25.79 -3.45
CA LEU A 91 -4.19 -26.48 -2.37
C LEU A 91 -5.57 -26.97 -2.82
N GLY A 92 -6.13 -26.39 -3.89
CA GLY A 92 -7.41 -26.75 -4.50
C GLY A 92 -7.27 -27.88 -5.51
N GLY A 93 -6.78 -29.03 -5.06
CA GLY A 93 -7.02 -30.27 -5.79
C GLY A 93 -8.51 -30.60 -5.76
N LYS A 94 -9.21 -30.34 -6.88
CA LYS A 94 -10.47 -30.99 -7.30
C LYS A 94 -11.69 -30.75 -6.40
N GLY A 95 -12.53 -29.79 -6.77
CA GLY A 95 -13.87 -29.63 -6.23
C GLY A 95 -14.56 -28.37 -6.73
N ASP A 96 -15.34 -28.55 -7.80
CA ASP A 96 -16.43 -27.73 -8.35
C ASP A 96 -16.64 -26.27 -7.92
N GLY A 97 -16.81 -25.43 -8.94
CA GLY A 97 -17.90 -24.46 -9.02
C GLY A 97 -17.92 -23.35 -7.97
N ALA A 98 -17.24 -22.23 -8.27
CA ALA A 98 -17.64 -20.95 -7.72
C ALA A 98 -17.97 -20.03 -8.89
N ASP A 99 -19.21 -20.16 -9.37
CA ASP A 99 -19.87 -19.15 -10.17
C ASP A 99 -19.85 -17.84 -9.37
N ILE A 100 -19.14 -16.84 -9.88
CA ILE A 100 -19.15 -15.49 -9.35
C ILE A 100 -20.03 -14.69 -10.32
N ASP A 101 -21.33 -14.69 -10.05
CA ASP A 101 -22.28 -13.80 -10.72
C ASP A 101 -21.93 -12.35 -10.35
N PHE A 102 -21.77 -11.52 -11.38
CA PHE A 102 -21.61 -10.07 -11.32
C PHE A 102 -22.96 -9.35 -11.29
#